data_AF-A0A382ZI53-F1
#
_entry.id   AF-A0A382ZI53-F1
#
_cell.length_a   1.000
_cell.length_b   1.000
_cell.length_c   1.000
_cell.angle_alpha   90.00
_cell.angle_beta   90.00
_cell.angle_gamma   90.00
#
_symmetry.space_group_name_H-M   'P 1'
#
loop_
_entity.id
_entity.type
_entity.pdbx_description
1 polymer ?
#
loop_
_entity_poly.entity_id
_entity_poly.type
_entity_poly.pdbx_seq_one_letter_code
_entity_poly.pdbx_strand_id
1 'polypeptide(L)'
;MFIIWEVACRLFSIPVYFLPPPTVILHAFSEFKIALWENSIQTLWTTIVGFAIAIVFGMVLGLIIGWSKNIYSGIYPIMVGFNSIPKVAVVPILVLWF
;
A
#
# COMPACT_ATOMS: atom_id res chain seq x y z
N MET A 1 -29.08 -5.90 2.04
CA MET A 1 -27.79 -6.30 2.65
C MET A 1 -27.42 -5.38 3.82
N PHE A 2 -27.26 -4.07 3.63
CA PHE A 2 -26.93 -3.13 4.71
C PHE A 2 -27.96 -3.08 5.86
N ILE A 3 -29.26 -3.18 5.56
CA ILE A 3 -30.31 -3.21 6.59
C ILE A 3 -30.22 -4.47 7.45
N ILE A 4 -29.90 -5.62 6.85
CA ILE A 4 -29.73 -6.90 7.57
C ILE A 4 -28.50 -6.82 8.48
N TRP A 5 -27.42 -6.20 8.00
CA TRP A 5 -26.20 -5.97 8.77
C TRP A 5 -26.43 -5.00 9.94
N GLU A 6 -27.13 -3.90 9.72
CA GLU A 6 -27.54 -2.94 10.75
C GLU A 6 -28.37 -3.62 11.85
N VAL A 7 -29.38 -4.41 11.46
CA VAL A 7 -30.23 -5.15 12.40
C VAL A 7 -29.42 -6.21 13.15
N ALA A 8 -28.52 -6.94 12.49
CA ALA A 8 -27.66 -7.92 13.15
C ALA A 8 -26.72 -7.24 14.17
N CYS A 9 -26.03 -6.16 13.80
CA CYS A 9 -25.17 -5.42 14.74
C CYS A 9 -25.94 -4.93 15.98
N ARG A 10 -27.16 -4.44 15.79
CA ARG A 10 -28.00 -3.93 16.88
C ARG A 10 -28.62 -5.04 17.73
N LEU A 11 -29.06 -6.15 17.12
CA LEU A 11 -29.68 -7.28 17.81
C LEU A 11 -28.66 -8.06 18.66
N PHE A 12 -27.44 -8.21 18.15
CA PHE A 12 -26.35 -8.90 18.84
C PHE A 12 -25.49 -7.98 19.71
N SER A 13 -25.85 -6.69 19.85
CA SER A 13 -25.11 -5.69 20.62
C SER A 13 -23.60 -5.74 20.35
N ILE A 14 -23.22 -5.89 19.08
CA ILE A 14 -21.82 -6.07 18.70
C ILE A 14 -21.07 -4.77 19.02
N PRO A 15 -19.93 -4.83 19.73
CA PRO A 15 -19.17 -3.64 20.03
C PRO A 15 -18.76 -2.91 18.75
N VAL A 16 -18.93 -1.58 18.75
CA VAL A 16 -18.72 -0.72 17.56
C VAL A 16 -17.28 -0.79 17.04
N TYR A 17 -16.31 -1.11 17.89
CA TYR A 17 -14.91 -1.31 17.50
C TYR A 17 -14.66 -2.60 16.71
N PHE A 18 -15.55 -3.59 16.82
CA PHE A 18 -15.42 -4.87 16.12
C PHE A 18 -16.19 -4.85 14.79
N LEU A 19 -17.43 -4.37 14.81
CA LEU A 19 -18.26 -4.27 13.62
C LEU A 19 -19.24 -3.09 13.72
N PRO A 20 -18.85 -1.88 13.28
CA PRO A 20 -19.69 -0.72 13.37
C PRO A 20 -20.94 -0.89 12.47
N PRO A 21 -22.13 -0.43 12.91
CA PRO A 21 -23.31 -0.43 12.07
C PRO A 21 -23.09 0.47 10.83
N PRO A 22 -23.69 0.13 9.67
CA PRO A 22 -23.61 0.93 8.45
C PRO A 22 -23.93 2.41 8.66
N THR A 23 -24.90 2.73 9.52
CA THR A 23 -25.26 4.12 9.84
C THR A 23 -24.11 4.90 10.51
N VAL A 24 -23.33 4.25 11.37
CA VAL A 24 -22.16 4.87 12.04
C VAL A 24 -21.04 5.11 11.02
N ILE A 25 -20.86 4.19 10.07
CA ILE A 25 -19.88 4.32 8.99
C ILE A 25 -20.24 5.53 8.11
N LEU A 26 -21.52 5.69 7.74
CA LEU A 26 -21.99 6.83 6.95
C LEU A 26 -21.82 8.16 7.68
N HIS A 27 -22.09 8.19 8.99
CA HIS A 27 -21.88 9.38 9.81
C HIS A 27 -20.38 9.75 9.86
N ALA A 28 -19.52 8.77 10.15
CA ALA A 28 -18.07 8.97 10.17
C ALA A 28 -17.54 9.44 8.80
N PHE A 29 -18.09 8.93 7.69
CA PHE A 29 -17.72 9.38 6.35
C PHE A 29 -18.04 10.87 6.11
N SER A 30 -19.14 11.36 6.69
CA SER A 30 -19.52 12.77 6.61
C SER A 30 -18.70 13.67 7.55
N GLU A 31 -18.43 13.19 8.76
CA GLU A 31 -17.69 13.90 9.81
C GLU A 31 -16.21 14.05 9.44
N PHE A 32 -15.59 12.98 8.96
CA PHE A 32 -14.19 12.97 8.56
C PHE A 32 -13.97 13.23 7.08
N LYS A 33 -14.98 13.73 6.33
CA LYS A 33 -14.90 13.89 4.87
C LYS A 33 -13.67 14.66 4.40
N ILE A 34 -13.34 15.76 5.08
CA ILE A 34 -12.19 16.61 4.73
C ILE A 34 -10.89 15.85 4.99
N ALA A 35 -10.73 15.28 6.18
CA ALA A 35 -9.55 14.49 6.54
C ALA A 35 -9.39 13.26 5.63
N LEU A 36 -10.47 12.55 5.30
CA LEU A 36 -10.45 11.43 4.36
C LEU A 36 -9.96 11.88 2.99
N TRP A 37 -10.47 13.02 2.50
CA TRP A 37 -10.09 13.55 1.19
C TRP A 37 -8.61 13.97 1.15
N GLU A 38 -8.15 14.71 2.16
CA GLU A 38 -6.77 15.16 2.28
C GLU A 38 -5.79 13.98 2.43
N ASN A 39 -6.09 13.00 3.27
CA ASN A 39 -5.22 11.82 3.42
C ASN A 39 -5.25 10.93 2.18
N SER A 40 -6.41 10.81 1.50
CA SER A 40 -6.51 10.04 0.26
C SER A 40 -5.70 10.69 -0.85
N ILE A 41 -5.81 12.00 -1.04
CA ILE A 41 -5.08 12.70 -2.09
C ILE A 41 -3.57 12.71 -1.80
N GLN A 42 -3.18 12.86 -0.53
CA GLN A 42 -1.78 12.79 -0.13
C GLN A 42 -1.19 11.40 -0.43
N THR A 43 -1.89 10.34 -0.05
CA THR A 43 -1.46 8.96 -0.32
C THR A 43 -1.37 8.69 -1.82
N LEU A 44 -2.35 9.16 -2.58
CA LEU A 44 -2.36 9.04 -4.03
C LEU A 44 -1.16 9.77 -4.65
N TRP A 45 -0.91 11.01 -4.24
CA TRP A 45 0.18 11.83 -4.74
C TRP A 45 1.55 11.22 -4.43
N THR A 46 1.78 10.82 -3.17
CA THR A 46 3.02 10.15 -2.76
C THR A 46 3.24 8.86 -3.54
N THR A 47 2.18 8.07 -3.76
CA THR A 47 2.26 6.82 -4.54
C THR A 47 2.61 7.10 -6.00
N ILE A 48 1.96 8.09 -6.63
CA ILE A 48 2.21 8.45 -8.04
C ILE A 48 3.63 8.96 -8.23
N VAL A 49 4.09 9.86 -7.35
CA VAL A 49 5.45 10.41 -7.41
C VAL A 49 6.49 9.32 -7.20
N GLY A 50 6.32 8.49 -6.17
CA GLY A 50 7.21 7.35 -5.91
C GLY A 50 7.25 6.36 -7.08
N PHE A 51 6.09 6.07 -7.66
CA PHE A 51 5.98 5.19 -8.83
C PHE A 51 6.63 5.79 -10.08
N ALA A 52 6.45 7.08 -10.33
CA ALA A 52 7.08 7.78 -11.46
C ALA A 52 8.62 7.76 -11.34
N ILE A 53 9.15 8.03 -10.14
CA ILE A 53 10.60 7.94 -9.88
C ILE A 53 11.09 6.50 -10.09
N ALA A 54 10.36 5.51 -9.58
CA ALA A 54 10.72 4.10 -9.75
C ALA A 54 10.75 3.68 -11.22
N ILE A 55 9.81 4.16 -12.06
CA ILE A 55 9.81 3.89 -13.51
C ILE A 55 11.04 4.47 -14.16
N VAL A 56 11.35 5.74 -13.92
CA VAL A 56 12.49 6.41 -14.56
C VAL A 56 13.80 5.73 -14.18
N PHE A 57 14.02 5.48 -12.88
CA PHE A 57 15.21 4.78 -12.41
C PHE A 57 15.28 3.34 -12.92
N GLY A 58 14.17 2.60 -12.85
CA GLY A 58 14.10 1.21 -13.31
C GLY A 58 14.36 1.08 -14.81
N MET A 59 13.84 2.01 -15.61
CA MET A 59 14.07 2.05 -17.06
C MET A 59 15.55 2.33 -17.39
N VAL A 60 16.15 3.33 -16.73
CA VAL A 60 17.57 3.67 -16.95
C VAL A 60 18.48 2.51 -16.55
N LEU A 61 18.26 1.92 -15.36
CA LEU A 61 19.03 0.75 -14.92
C LEU A 61 18.83 -0.45 -15.85
N GLY A 62 17.59 -0.72 -16.26
CA GLY A 62 17.27 -1.80 -17.21
C GLY A 62 17.99 -1.64 -18.55
N LEU A 63 18.05 -0.41 -19.08
CA LEU A 63 18.77 -0.10 -20.32
C LEU A 63 20.28 -0.32 -20.17
N ILE A 64 20.88 0.15 -19.07
CA ILE A 64 22.32 -0.02 -18.80
C ILE A 64 22.68 -1.51 -18.67
N ILE A 65 21.87 -2.28 -17.95
CA ILE A 65 22.07 -3.72 -17.76
C ILE A 65 21.89 -4.47 -19.08
N GLY A 66 20.91 -4.07 -19.90
CA GLY A 66 20.62 -4.69 -21.19
C GLY A 66 21.67 -4.41 -22.28
N TRP A 67 22.40 -3.29 -22.19
CA TRP A 67 23.37 -2.91 -23.23
C TRP A 67 24.68 -3.70 -23.15
N SER A 68 25.03 -4.30 -22.01
CA SER A 68 26.31 -5.00 -21.80
C SER A 68 26.13 -6.41 -21.22
N LYS A 69 26.60 -7.42 -21.97
CA LYS A 69 26.62 -8.83 -21.55
C LYS A 69 27.44 -9.05 -20.27
N ASN A 70 28.48 -8.26 -20.04
CA ASN A 70 29.31 -8.34 -18.83
C ASN A 70 28.55 -7.82 -17.58
N ILE A 71 27.82 -6.71 -17.73
CA ILE A 71 27.03 -6.12 -16.63
C ILE A 71 25.86 -7.04 -16.26
N TYR A 72 25.18 -7.60 -17.27
CA TYR A 72 24.14 -8.59 -17.06
C TYR A 72 24.64 -9.80 -16.26
N SER A 73 25.79 -10.37 -16.64
CA SER A 73 26.38 -11.52 -15.93
C SER A 73 26.78 -11.21 -14.49
N GLY A 74 27.17 -9.98 -14.17
CA GLY A 74 27.52 -9.57 -12.81
C GLY A 74 26.31 -9.27 -11.91
N ILE A 75 25.25 -8.69 -12.46
CA ILE A 75 24.06 -8.27 -11.71
C ILE A 75 23.01 -9.39 -11.58
N TYR A 76 23.02 -10.36 -12.49
CA TYR A 76 22.13 -11.53 -12.46
C TYR A 76 22.07 -12.24 -11.09
N PRO A 77 23.20 -12.60 -10.44
CA PRO A 77 23.15 -13.24 -9.11
C PRO A 77 22.51 -12.34 -8.03
N ILE A 78 22.71 -11.02 -8.09
CA ILE A 78 22.10 -10.06 -7.16
C ILE A 78 20.59 -10.01 -7.37
N MET A 79 20.12 -10.00 -8.62
CA MET A 79 18.68 -10.00 -8.96
C MET A 79 17.97 -11.26 -8.45
N VAL A 80 18.62 -12.42 -8.52
CA VAL A 80 18.10 -13.70 -7.99
C VAL A 80 18.10 -13.68 -6.45
N GLY A 81 19.14 -13.12 -5.83
CA GLY A 81 19.20 -12.94 -4.38
C GLY A 81 18.08 -12.06 -3.83
N PHE A 82 17.81 -10.91 -4.48
CA PHE A 82 16.70 -10.03 -4.11
C PHE A 82 15.32 -10.68 -4.27
N ASN A 83 15.11 -11.52 -5.30
CA ASN A 83 13.86 -12.28 -5.44
C ASN A 83 13.65 -13.29 -4.30
N SER A 84 14.71 -13.71 -3.63
CA SER A 84 14.66 -14.67 -2.52
C SER A 84 14.30 -14.00 -1.19
N ILE A 85 14.30 -12.67 -1.12
CA ILE A 85 13.93 -11.93 0.09
C ILE A 85 12.40 -11.95 0.25
N PRO A 86 11.87 -12.54 1.33
CA PRO A 86 10.43 -12.54 1.57
C PRO A 86 9.94 -11.12 1.83
N LYS A 87 8.85 -10.71 1.16
CA LYS A 87 8.26 -9.37 1.33
C LYS A 87 7.95 -9.01 2.80
N VAL A 88 7.61 -10.02 3.62
CA VAL A 88 7.36 -9.87 5.06
C VAL A 88 8.57 -9.36 5.84
N ALA A 89 9.80 -9.69 5.44
CA ALA A 89 11.01 -9.26 6.15
C ALA A 89 11.42 -7.81 5.86
N VAL A 90 10.86 -7.20 4.81
CA VAL A 90 11.22 -5.84 4.38
C VAL A 90 10.55 -4.78 5.26
N VAL A 91 9.32 -5.04 5.73
CA VAL A 91 8.53 -4.08 6.51
C VAL A 91 9.24 -3.63 7.80
N PRO A 92 9.76 -4.53 8.66
CA PRO A 92 10.41 -4.12 9.91
C PRO A 92 11.70 -3.31 9.69
N ILE A 93 12.45 -3.62 8.63
CA ILE A 93 13.71 -2.93 8.30
C ILE A 93 13.43 -1.48 7.92
N LEU A 94 12.39 -1.25 7.11
CA LEU A 94 12.00 0.10 6.71
C LEU A 94 11.53 0.93 7.92
N VAL A 95 10.80 0.33 8.86
CA VAL A 95 10.33 1.01 10.09
C VAL A 95 11.49 1.35 11.04
N LEU A 96 12.59 0.58 11.03
CA LEU A 96 13.78 0.91 11.83
C LEU A 96 14.60 2.04 11.22
N TRP A 97 14.55 2.21 9.90
CA TRP A 97 15.41 3.14 9.18
C TRP A 97 14.77 4.52 8.94
N PHE A 98 13.43 4.59 8.94
CA PHE A 98 12.61 5.80 8.76
C PHE A 98 11.78 6.09 10.01
#